data_AF-A0A0D0DDT1-F1
#
_entry.id   AF-A0A0D0DDT1-F1
#
_cell.length_a   1.000
_cell.length_b   1.000
_cell.length_c   1.000
_cell.angle_alpha   90.00
_cell.angle_beta   90.00
_cell.angle_gamma   90.00
#
_symmetry.space_group_name_H-M   'P 1'
#
loop_
_entity.id
_entity.type
_entity.pdbx_description
1 polymer ?
#
loop_
_entity_poly.entity_id
_entity_poly.type
_entity_poly.pdbx_seq_one_letter_code
_entity_poly.pdbx_strand_id
1 'polypeptide(L)'
;DEQLSWEEFSQANYCMIVVMKQQEWPDKRINMVQDFWVTFETHLWRHDPSKYCKRALLLYQGRVCRDWHKTLGTSAAFCLLLLREERLNELHQELLDNAYTAKINAVPTVRALTRSGQTPKLTFSIL
;
A
#
# COMPACT_ATOMS: atom_id res chain seq x y z
N ASP A 1 7.42 -4.83 -7.09
CA ASP A 1 6.36 -5.50 -6.31
C ASP A 1 5.31 -4.54 -5.73
N GLU A 2 5.63 -3.28 -5.44
CA GLU A 2 4.71 -2.34 -4.80
C GLU A 2 3.48 -1.92 -5.63
N GLN A 3 3.46 -2.20 -6.94
CA GLN A 3 2.37 -1.82 -7.86
C GLN A 3 1.54 -3.00 -8.35
N LEU A 4 1.75 -4.19 -7.79
CA LEU A 4 1.00 -5.39 -8.16
C LEU A 4 -0.46 -5.27 -7.70
N SER A 5 -1.37 -5.84 -8.48
CA SER A 5 -2.68 -6.25 -7.98
C SER A 5 -2.56 -7.37 -6.96
N TRP A 6 -3.62 -7.63 -6.20
CA TRP A 6 -3.60 -8.72 -5.23
C TRP A 6 -3.46 -10.08 -5.92
N GLU A 7 -4.13 -10.23 -7.06
CA GLU A 7 -4.14 -11.44 -7.87
C GLU A 7 -2.76 -11.72 -8.46
N GLU A 8 -2.08 -10.70 -8.99
CA GLU A 8 -0.69 -10.84 -9.46
C GLU A 8 0.26 -11.20 -8.32
N PHE A 9 0.11 -10.57 -7.15
CA PHE A 9 0.88 -10.91 -5.96
C PHE A 9 0.66 -12.38 -5.57
N SER A 10 -0.59 -12.83 -5.48
CA SER A 10 -0.95 -14.21 -5.11
C SER A 10 -0.38 -15.22 -6.10
N GLN A 11 -0.50 -14.94 -7.40
CA GLN A 11 0.04 -15.80 -8.46
C GLN A 11 1.56 -15.88 -8.43
N ALA A 12 2.25 -14.74 -8.23
CA ALA A 12 3.71 -14.69 -8.15
C ALA A 12 4.23 -15.56 -6.98
N ASN A 13 3.57 -15.49 -5.82
CA ASN A 13 3.93 -16.29 -4.65
C ASN A 13 3.76 -17.78 -4.91
N TYR A 14 2.64 -18.18 -5.52
CA TYR A 14 2.41 -19.57 -5.91
C TYR A 14 3.50 -20.09 -6.85
N CYS A 15 3.82 -19.33 -7.90
CA CYS A 15 4.87 -19.68 -8.86
C CYS A 15 6.23 -19.83 -8.16
N MET A 16 6.54 -18.94 -7.21
CA MET A 16 7.81 -18.99 -6.48
C MET A 16 7.92 -20.24 -5.59
N ILE A 17 6.87 -20.64 -4.86
CA ILE A 17 6.87 -21.93 -4.12
C ILE A 17 7.14 -23.11 -5.05
N VAL A 18 6.46 -23.14 -6.21
CA VAL A 18 6.60 -24.25 -7.17
C VAL A 18 8.04 -24.34 -7.65
N VAL A 19 8.65 -23.21 -8.02
CA VAL A 19 10.06 -23.18 -8.44
C VAL A 19 11.00 -23.59 -7.32
N MET A 20 10.79 -23.12 -6.08
CA MET A 20 11.63 -23.51 -4.93
C MET A 20 11.59 -25.03 -4.70
N LYS A 21 10.40 -25.64 -4.81
CA LYS A 21 10.24 -27.11 -4.72
C LYS A 21 10.96 -27.84 -5.84
N GLN A 22 10.82 -27.37 -7.09
CA GLN A 22 11.49 -27.95 -8.25
C GLN A 22 13.02 -27.85 -8.17
N GLN A 23 13.53 -26.82 -7.50
CA GLN A 23 14.96 -26.61 -7.27
C GLN A 23 15.44 -27.24 -5.95
N GLU A 24 14.64 -28.11 -5.34
CA GLU A 24 14.98 -28.87 -4.13
C GLU A 24 15.48 -27.99 -2.97
N TRP A 25 14.89 -26.80 -2.82
CA TRP A 25 15.19 -25.94 -1.68
C TRP A 25 14.85 -26.67 -0.38
N PRO A 26 15.61 -26.45 0.71
CA PRO A 26 15.30 -27.06 1.99
C PRO A 26 13.89 -26.67 2.46
N ASP A 27 13.11 -27.63 2.97
CA ASP A 27 11.73 -27.40 3.41
C ASP A 27 11.59 -26.23 4.38
N LYS A 28 12.56 -26.05 5.29
CA LYS A 28 12.59 -24.91 6.22
C LYS A 28 12.56 -23.56 5.49
N ARG A 29 13.16 -23.46 4.30
CA ARG A 29 13.14 -22.26 3.46
C ARG A 29 11.81 -22.08 2.77
N ILE A 30 11.27 -23.16 2.20
CA ILE A 30 9.96 -23.14 1.53
C ILE A 30 8.89 -22.72 2.54
N ASN A 31 8.88 -23.33 3.73
CA ASN A 31 7.94 -23.03 4.81
C ASN A 31 8.07 -21.58 5.28
N MET A 32 9.28 -21.05 5.47
CA MET A 32 9.48 -19.65 5.86
C MET A 32 8.81 -18.68 4.88
N VAL A 33 8.98 -18.90 3.56
CA VAL A 33 8.37 -18.01 2.57
C VAL A 33 6.86 -18.25 2.48
N GLN A 34 6.41 -19.51 2.60
CA GLN A 34 5.00 -19.87 2.67
C GLN A 34 4.28 -19.20 3.86
N ASP A 35 4.84 -19.27 5.06
CA ASP A 35 4.27 -18.68 6.27
C ASP A 35 4.16 -17.15 6.15
N PHE A 36 5.19 -16.52 5.59
CA PHE A 36 5.15 -15.10 5.26
C PHE A 36 3.95 -14.81 4.35
N TRP A 37 3.78 -15.54 3.25
CA TRP A 37 2.67 -15.29 2.31
C TRP A 37 1.30 -15.57 2.89
N VAL A 38 1.13 -16.67 3.61
CA VAL A 38 -0.13 -17.02 4.29
C VAL A 38 -0.55 -15.88 5.21
N THR A 39 0.40 -15.27 5.94
CA THR A 39 0.13 -14.13 6.83
C THR A 39 -0.56 -12.97 6.10
N PHE A 40 -0.17 -12.64 4.86
CA PHE A 40 -0.83 -11.58 4.07
C PHE A 40 -2.16 -12.04 3.48
N GLU A 41 -2.22 -13.27 2.98
CA GLU A 41 -3.43 -13.85 2.36
C GLU A 41 -4.58 -14.00 3.35
N THR A 42 -4.29 -14.24 4.62
CA THR A 42 -5.31 -14.37 5.69
C THR A 42 -5.50 -13.09 6.50
N HIS A 43 -4.76 -12.02 6.22
CA HIS A 43 -4.87 -10.78 6.97
C HIS A 43 -6.25 -10.12 6.76
N LEU A 44 -6.86 -9.63 7.84
CA LEU A 44 -8.20 -9.00 7.80
C LEU A 44 -8.29 -7.87 6.76
N TRP A 45 -7.21 -7.08 6.63
CA TRP A 45 -7.13 -5.96 5.67
C TRP A 45 -7.18 -6.37 4.20
N ARG A 46 -6.97 -7.65 3.86
CA ARG A 46 -7.19 -8.14 2.50
C ARG A 46 -8.66 -7.98 2.10
N HIS A 47 -9.56 -8.23 3.04
CA HIS A 47 -11.01 -8.22 2.82
C HIS A 47 -11.67 -6.92 3.29
N ASP A 48 -10.88 -5.96 3.78
CA ASP A 48 -11.37 -4.67 4.22
C ASP A 48 -11.89 -3.83 3.03
N PRO A 49 -13.04 -3.14 3.17
CA PRO A 49 -13.58 -2.29 2.11
C PRO A 49 -12.71 -1.07 1.79
N SER A 50 -11.85 -0.65 2.72
CA SER A 50 -10.87 0.41 2.50
C SER A 50 -9.80 -0.05 1.52
N LYS A 51 -9.74 0.61 0.36
CA LYS A 51 -8.66 0.43 -0.61
C LYS A 51 -7.26 0.69 -0.02
N TYR A 52 -7.16 1.49 1.05
CA TYR A 52 -5.90 1.84 1.69
C TYR A 52 -5.35 0.71 2.55
N CYS A 53 -6.23 -0.09 3.19
CA CYS A 53 -5.83 -1.25 3.99
C CYS A 53 -5.15 -2.31 3.10
N LYS A 54 -5.83 -2.73 2.01
CA LYS A 54 -5.24 -3.66 1.03
C LYS A 54 -3.97 -3.08 0.39
N ARG A 55 -3.95 -1.77 0.08
CA ARG A 55 -2.77 -1.12 -0.47
C ARG A 55 -1.59 -1.11 0.49
N ALA A 56 -1.81 -0.88 1.78
CA ALA A 56 -0.77 -0.92 2.79
C ALA A 56 -0.10 -2.31 2.87
N LEU A 57 -0.90 -3.39 2.81
CA LEU A 57 -0.38 -4.76 2.73
C LEU A 57 0.52 -4.98 1.51
N LEU A 58 0.07 -4.55 0.32
CA LEU A 58 0.84 -4.69 -0.92
C LEU A 58 2.13 -3.85 -0.92
N LEU A 59 2.11 -2.66 -0.31
CA LEU A 59 3.33 -1.86 -0.12
C LEU A 59 4.28 -2.53 0.85
N TYR A 60 3.76 -3.00 1.99
CA TYR A 60 4.57 -3.66 3.01
C TYR A 60 5.31 -4.86 2.42
N GLN A 61 4.59 -5.79 1.78
CA GLN A 61 5.22 -6.98 1.20
C GLN A 61 6.27 -6.57 0.17
N GLY A 62 5.99 -5.58 -0.68
CA GLY A 62 6.93 -5.14 -1.70
C GLY A 62 8.23 -4.57 -1.13
N ARG A 63 8.13 -3.88 0.02
CA ARG A 63 9.31 -3.41 0.78
C ARG A 63 10.09 -4.60 1.36
N VAL A 64 9.41 -5.56 1.98
CA VAL A 64 10.04 -6.76 2.56
C VAL A 64 10.71 -7.62 1.48
N CYS A 65 10.04 -7.91 0.36
CA CYS A 65 10.59 -8.68 -0.75
C CYS A 65 11.83 -8.00 -1.34
N ARG A 66 11.79 -6.67 -1.53
CA ARG A 66 12.95 -5.91 -1.99
C ARG A 66 14.13 -6.00 -1.02
N ASP A 67 13.88 -5.85 0.28
CA ASP A 67 14.95 -5.91 1.28
C ASP A 67 15.49 -7.33 1.42
N TRP A 68 14.64 -8.35 1.35
CA TRP A 68 15.05 -9.74 1.26
C TRP A 68 15.94 -9.99 0.04
N HIS A 69 15.58 -9.51 -1.15
CA HIS A 69 16.42 -9.63 -2.34
C HIS A 69 17.81 -9.01 -2.17
N LYS A 70 17.94 -7.89 -1.45
CA LYS A 70 19.24 -7.28 -1.15
C LYS A 70 20.10 -8.12 -0.21
N THR A 71 19.49 -8.99 0.58
CA THR A 71 20.20 -9.86 1.54
C THR A 71 20.62 -11.20 0.95
N LEU A 72 20.23 -11.53 -0.29
CA LEU A 72 20.61 -12.77 -0.95
C LEU A 72 22.14 -12.96 -0.96
N GLY A 73 22.59 -14.18 -0.69
CA GLY A 73 24.02 -14.50 -0.52
C GLY A 73 24.57 -14.23 0.88
N THR A 74 23.77 -13.67 1.78
CA THR A 74 24.13 -13.52 3.21
C THR A 74 23.29 -14.43 4.10
N SER A 75 23.69 -14.60 5.36
CA SER A 75 22.87 -15.31 6.35
C SER A 75 21.55 -14.59 6.66
N ALA A 76 21.42 -13.29 6.35
CA ALA A 76 20.20 -12.51 6.58
C ALA A 76 19.08 -12.81 5.57
N ALA A 77 19.40 -13.40 4.40
CA ALA A 77 18.41 -13.90 3.42
C ALA A 77 17.44 -14.94 3.99
N PHE A 78 17.73 -15.42 5.19
CA PHE A 78 17.06 -16.52 5.84
C PHE A 78 16.15 -16.08 6.98
N CYS A 79 15.89 -14.77 7.09
CA CYS A 79 15.03 -14.17 8.08
C CYS A 79 13.99 -13.28 7.38
N LEU A 80 13.05 -13.89 6.65
CA LEU A 80 11.84 -13.17 6.26
C LEU A 80 11.01 -12.96 7.52
N LEU A 81 11.03 -11.72 8.02
CA LEU A 81 10.37 -11.38 9.26
C LEU A 81 8.86 -11.39 9.06
N LEU A 82 8.15 -11.92 10.06
CA LEU A 82 6.69 -11.87 10.12
C LEU A 82 6.19 -10.43 10.04
N LEU A 83 4.92 -10.30 9.65
CA LEU A 83 4.23 -9.02 9.56
C LEU A 83 4.35 -8.26 10.89
N ARG A 84 5.02 -7.11 10.85
CA ARG A 84 5.06 -6.15 11.96
C ARG A 84 3.90 -5.18 11.83
N GLU A 85 2.90 -5.36 12.69
CA GLU A 85 1.68 -4.56 12.71
C GLU A 85 1.96 -3.07 12.84
N GLU A 86 2.95 -2.65 13.64
CA GLU A 86 3.26 -1.23 13.82
C GLU A 86 3.66 -0.59 12.48
N ARG A 87 4.55 -1.27 11.74
CA ARG A 87 5.03 -0.81 10.44
C ARG A 87 3.94 -0.85 9.37
N LEU A 88 3.02 -1.81 9.43
CA LEU A 88 1.86 -1.86 8.55
C LEU A 88 0.91 -0.69 8.82
N ASN A 89 0.67 -0.36 10.10
CA ASN A 89 -0.16 0.75 10.51
C ASN A 89 0.44 2.11 10.12
N GLU A 90 1.75 2.31 10.29
CA GLU A 90 2.46 3.51 9.80
C GLU A 90 2.22 3.73 8.30
N LEU A 91 2.42 2.67 7.49
CA LEU A 91 2.17 2.69 6.05
C LEU A 91 0.73 3.06 5.70
N HIS A 92 -0.23 2.53 6.46
CA HIS A 92 -1.64 2.84 6.27
C HIS A 92 -1.95 4.31 6.58
N GLN A 93 -1.39 4.85 7.66
CA GLN A 93 -1.55 6.27 8.00
C GLN A 93 -0.91 7.18 6.94
N GLU A 94 0.31 6.86 6.48
CA GLU A 94 0.96 7.59 5.38
C GLU A 94 0.06 7.66 4.13
N LEU A 95 -0.59 6.54 3.77
CA LEU A 95 -1.52 6.50 2.64
C LEU A 95 -2.74 7.39 2.82
N LEU A 96 -3.31 7.42 4.03
CA LEU A 96 -4.45 8.28 4.36
C LEU A 96 -4.06 9.76 4.33
N ASP A 97 -2.96 10.13 4.97
CA ASP A 97 -2.47 11.52 5.03
C ASP A 97 -2.18 12.07 3.63
N ASN A 98 -1.56 11.26 2.78
CA ASN A 98 -1.31 11.61 1.38
C ASN A 98 -2.62 11.81 0.61
N ALA A 99 -3.62 10.95 0.83
CA ALA A 99 -4.91 11.07 0.18
C ALA A 99 -5.69 12.31 0.65
N TYR A 100 -5.65 12.64 1.94
CA TYR A 100 -6.28 13.84 2.48
C TYR A 100 -5.59 15.11 1.97
N THR A 101 -4.26 15.14 1.98
CA THR A 101 -3.46 16.26 1.46
C THR A 101 -3.78 16.50 -0.01
N ALA A 102 -3.84 15.44 -0.83
CA ALA A 102 -4.20 15.56 -2.24
C ALA A 102 -5.61 16.13 -2.43
N LYS A 103 -6.59 15.71 -1.62
CA LYS A 103 -7.96 16.25 -1.65
C LYS A 103 -7.99 17.73 -1.29
N ILE A 104 -7.30 18.14 -0.22
CA ILE A 104 -7.21 19.54 0.21
C ILE A 104 -6.62 20.41 -0.91
N ASN A 105 -5.51 19.96 -1.51
CA ASN A 105 -4.86 20.68 -2.60
C ASN A 105 -5.71 20.76 -3.88
N ALA A 106 -6.61 19.80 -4.10
CA ALA A 106 -7.52 19.78 -5.23
C ALA A 106 -8.75 20.68 -5.06
N VAL A 107 -9.03 21.18 -3.85
CA VAL A 107 -10.11 22.16 -3.64
C VAL A 107 -9.63 23.49 -4.22
N PRO A 108 -10.30 24.05 -5.26
CA PRO A 108 -10.00 25.39 -5.72
C PRO A 108 -10.27 26.33 -4.56
N THR A 109 -9.22 27.01 -4.11
CA THR A 109 -9.28 27.97 -3.03
C THR A 109 -10.42 28.99 -3.30
N VAL A 110 -11.55 28.86 -2.59
CA VAL A 110 -12.71 29.79 -2.65
C VAL A 110 -12.31 31.25 -2.30
N ARG A 111 -11.08 31.44 -1.79
CA ARG A 111 -10.46 32.74 -1.49
C ARG A 111 -10.26 33.65 -2.72
N ALA A 112 -10.47 33.18 -3.95
CA ALA A 112 -10.48 34.03 -5.14
C ALA A 112 -11.79 34.84 -5.31
N LEU A 113 -12.92 34.38 -4.74
CA LEU A 113 -14.22 35.06 -4.91
C LEU A 113 -14.50 36.17 -3.87
N THR A 114 -13.74 36.21 -2.76
CA THR A 114 -13.83 37.30 -1.77
C THR A 114 -12.92 38.49 -2.08
N ARG A 115 -12.11 38.41 -3.15
CA ARG A 115 -11.18 39.50 -3.55
C ARG A 115 -11.63 40.34 -4.73
N SER A 116 -12.70 39.97 -5.44
CA SER A 116 -13.39 40.89 -6.35
C SER A 116 -14.52 41.58 -5.59
N GLY A 117 -14.18 42.67 -4.91
CA GLY A 117 -15.16 43.62 -4.41
C GLY A 117 -15.92 44.26 -5.56
N GLN A 118 -16.91 43.56 -6.11
CA GLN A 118 -17.96 44.13 -6.93
C GLN A 118 -19.23 44.16 -6.09
N THR A 119 -19.46 45.31 -5.46
CA THR A 119 -20.77 45.69 -4.96
C THR A 119 -21.74 45.76 -6.15
N PRO A 120 -22.85 45.01 -6.14
CA PRO A 120 -23.87 45.19 -7.17
C PRO A 120 -24.51 46.56 -6.97
N LYS A 121 -24.36 47.47 -7.94
CA LYS A 121 -25.15 48.70 -8.01
C LYS A 121 -26.60 48.30 -8.31
N LEU A 122 -27.44 48.30 -7.27
CA LEU A 122 -28.88 48.27 -7.42
C LEU A 122 -29.32 49.58 -8.08
N THR A 123 -29.67 49.50 -9.35
CA THR A 123 -30.29 50.62 -10.07
C THR A 123 -31.80 50.39 -9.99
N PHE A 124 -32.47 51.13 -9.10
CA PHE A 124 -33.93 51.21 -9.10
C PHE A 124 -34.35 52.21 -10.18
N SER A 125 -35.09 51.75 -11.18
CA SER A 125 -35.84 52.61 -12.09
C SER A 125 -37.29 52.62 -11.61
N ILE A 126 -37.74 53.76 -11.07
CA ILE A 126 -39.15 54.03 -10.78
C ILE A 126 -39.75 54.60 -12.07
N LEU A 127 -40.88 54.02 -12.49
CA LEU A 127 -41.75 54.53 -13.57
C LEU A 127 -42.50 55.78 -13.12
#